data_AF-A0A6A6KXH8-F1
#
_entry.id   AF-A0A6A6KXH8-F1
#
_cell.length_a   1.000
_cell.length_b   1.000
_cell.length_c   1.000
_cell.angle_alpha   90.00
_cell.angle_beta   90.00
_cell.angle_gamma   90.00
#
_symmetry.space_group_name_H-M   'P 1'
#
loop_
_entity.id
_entity.type
_entity.pdbx_description
1 polymer ?
#
loop_
_entity_poly.entity_id
_entity_poly.type
_entity_poly.pdbx_seq_one_letter_code
_entity_poly.pdbx_strand_id
1 'polypeptide(L)'
;MSSDVPPLTQCLSLEPITLGYQKYTRSGEVRRVLGIPLGSASEDHSFGVAHPKPPPPVATEELKHFKESVQDACKKARDRAKMLRDSLFKLDKYREALSSKKRQE
;
A
#
# COMPACT_ATOMS: atom_id res chain seq x y z
N MET A 1 28.22 -32.05 19.82
CA MET A 1 27.22 -32.17 18.74
C MET A 1 26.77 -30.76 18.40
N SER A 2 27.40 -30.14 17.40
CA SER A 2 27.10 -28.77 16.98
C SER A 2 25.71 -28.77 16.34
N SER A 3 24.70 -28.27 17.04
CA SER A 3 23.42 -27.94 16.40
C SER A 3 23.67 -26.66 15.60
N ASP A 4 24.15 -26.83 14.38
CA ASP A 4 24.45 -25.74 13.46
C ASP A 4 23.13 -25.03 13.12
N VAL A 5 23.03 -23.76 13.50
CA VAL A 5 21.82 -22.97 13.27
C VAL A 5 21.61 -22.92 11.75
N PRO A 6 20.45 -23.36 11.21
CA PRO A 6 20.27 -23.47 9.76
C PRO A 6 20.43 -22.10 9.08
N PRO A 7 20.82 -22.03 7.80
CA PRO A 7 20.89 -20.78 7.06
C PRO A 7 19.59 -19.97 7.17
N LEU A 8 19.70 -18.64 7.28
CA LEU A 8 18.54 -17.75 7.45
C LEU A 8 17.44 -17.96 6.39
N THR A 9 17.84 -18.27 5.15
CA THR A 9 16.94 -18.56 4.03
C THR A 9 16.08 -19.80 4.24
N GLN A 10 16.49 -20.73 5.11
CA GLN A 10 15.70 -21.90 5.52
C GLN A 10 14.76 -21.59 6.68
N CYS A 11 15.02 -20.51 7.44
CA CYS A 11 14.21 -20.05 8.57
C CYS A 11 13.14 -19.03 8.16
N LEU A 12 13.41 -18.24 7.11
CA LEU A 12 12.55 -17.17 6.61
C LEU A 12 12.25 -17.39 5.13
N SER A 13 10.99 -17.64 4.79
CA SER A 13 10.52 -17.52 3.41
C SER A 13 10.29 -16.05 3.09
N LEU A 14 11.09 -15.51 2.16
CA LEU A 14 11.02 -14.13 1.72
C LEU A 14 10.26 -14.07 0.38
N GLU A 15 8.93 -14.14 0.45
CA GLU A 15 8.09 -13.88 -0.72
C GLU A 15 8.21 -12.41 -1.15
N PRO A 16 8.49 -12.13 -2.44
CA PRO A 16 8.63 -10.76 -2.92
C PRO A 16 7.32 -9.98 -2.80
N ILE A 17 7.39 -8.77 -2.23
CA ILE A 17 6.24 -7.86 -2.18
C ILE A 17 6.23 -7.04 -3.47
N THR A 18 5.31 -7.36 -4.39
CA THR A 18 5.10 -6.57 -5.59
C THR A 18 4.42 -5.23 -5.25
N LEU A 19 5.16 -4.14 -5.41
CA LEU A 19 4.64 -2.78 -5.38
C LEU A 19 4.17 -2.44 -6.79
N GLY A 20 2.85 -2.38 -6.99
CA GLY A 20 2.29 -1.99 -8.29
C GLY A 20 2.66 -0.55 -8.66
N TYR A 21 2.91 -0.29 -9.93
CA TYR A 21 3.12 1.07 -10.43
C TYR A 21 1.78 1.81 -10.48
N GLN A 22 1.58 2.78 -9.57
CA GLN A 22 0.38 3.62 -9.57
C GLN A 22 0.67 4.91 -10.35
N LYS A 23 0.10 5.03 -11.57
CA LYS A 23 0.24 6.23 -12.43
C LYS A 23 -0.29 7.52 -11.77
N TYR A 24 -1.21 7.38 -10.82
CA TYR A 24 -1.82 8.49 -10.08
C TYR A 24 -1.78 8.18 -8.60
N THR A 25 -1.58 9.20 -7.76
CA THR A 25 -1.80 9.02 -6.33
C THR A 25 -3.26 8.66 -6.07
N ARG A 26 -3.53 7.90 -5.01
CA ARG A 26 -4.90 7.55 -4.60
C ARG A 26 -5.81 8.78 -4.43
N SER A 27 -5.23 9.91 -4.00
CA SER A 27 -5.93 11.20 -3.94
C SER A 27 -6.34 11.74 -5.32
N GLY A 28 -5.50 11.55 -6.35
CA GLY A 28 -5.83 11.90 -7.73
C GLY A 28 -6.93 11.02 -8.33
N GLU A 29 -6.96 9.73 -7.98
CA GLU A 29 -8.04 8.82 -8.38
C GLU A 29 -9.39 9.21 -7.77
N VAL A 30 -9.42 9.53 -6.47
CA VAL A 30 -10.62 10.04 -5.79
C VAL A 30 -11.16 11.28 -6.50
N ARG A 31 -10.28 12.25 -6.79
CA ARG A 31 -10.69 13.47 -7.49
C ARG A 31 -11.31 13.17 -8.85
N ARG A 32 -10.71 12.28 -9.64
CA ARG A 32 -11.27 11.88 -10.94
C ARG A 32 -12.67 11.29 -10.81
N VAL A 33 -12.83 10.33 -9.89
CA VAL A 33 -14.10 9.64 -9.68
C VAL A 33 -15.19 10.59 -9.17
N LEU A 34 -14.82 11.58 -8.36
CA LEU A 34 -15.75 12.62 -7.87
C LEU A 34 -15.98 13.76 -8.88
N GLY A 35 -15.38 13.71 -10.08
CA GLY A 35 -15.47 14.77 -11.07
C GLY A 35 -14.78 16.08 -10.67
N ILE A 36 -13.85 16.02 -9.70
CA ILE A 36 -13.10 17.19 -9.19
C ILE A 36 -11.92 17.47 -10.14
N PRO A 37 -11.84 18.66 -10.75
CA PRO A 37 -10.71 19.04 -11.59
C PRO A 37 -9.37 18.94 -10.84
N LEU A 38 -8.30 18.57 -11.56
CA LEU A 38 -6.97 18.41 -10.96
C LEU A 38 -6.23 19.75 -10.72
N GLY A 39 -6.81 20.89 -11.12
CA GLY A 39 -6.24 22.23 -10.94
C GLY A 39 -6.93 22.99 -9.81
N SER A 40 -6.14 23.58 -8.92
CA SER A 40 -6.60 24.52 -7.91
C SER A 40 -7.37 25.66 -8.56
N ALA A 41 -8.53 25.99 -7.99
CA ALA A 41 -9.15 27.28 -8.21
C ALA A 41 -8.19 28.37 -7.69
N SER A 42 -7.48 29.05 -8.59
CA SER A 42 -7.02 30.43 -8.43
C SER A 42 -6.44 30.90 -9.75
N GLU A 43 -6.78 32.15 -10.13
CA GLU A 43 -6.28 32.93 -11.28
C GLU A 43 -7.06 32.68 -12.59
N ASP A 44 -8.31 33.14 -12.74
CA ASP A 44 -8.77 34.54 -12.96
C ASP A 44 -8.75 34.90 -14.46
N HIS A 45 -9.78 35.62 -14.93
CA HIS A 45 -10.01 36.12 -16.31
C HIS A 45 -10.73 35.18 -17.31
N SER A 46 -12.06 35.19 -17.26
CA SER A 46 -12.84 35.43 -18.49
C SER A 46 -14.19 36.03 -18.14
N PHE A 47 -14.32 37.31 -18.45
CA PHE A 47 -15.60 37.99 -18.60
C PHE A 47 -16.41 37.28 -19.70
N GLY A 48 -17.31 36.40 -19.29
CA GLY A 48 -18.26 35.77 -20.19
C GLY A 48 -19.18 34.90 -19.39
N VAL A 49 -20.48 35.10 -19.54
CA VAL A 49 -21.54 34.30 -18.91
C VAL A 49 -21.45 32.86 -19.45
N ALA A 50 -20.50 32.09 -18.95
CA ALA A 50 -20.46 30.66 -19.14
C ALA A 50 -21.26 30.07 -17.99
N HIS A 51 -22.54 29.77 -18.25
CA HIS A 51 -23.30 28.89 -17.36
C HIS A 51 -22.41 27.66 -17.11
N PRO A 52 -21.95 27.41 -15.87
CA PRO A 52 -21.15 26.23 -15.61
C PRO A 52 -22.07 25.05 -15.92
N LYS A 53 -21.75 24.34 -17.00
CA LYS A 53 -22.47 23.13 -17.36
C LYS A 53 -22.45 22.23 -16.11
N PRO A 54 -23.60 21.73 -15.64
CA PRO A 54 -23.62 20.92 -14.44
C PRO A 54 -22.58 19.81 -14.61
N PRO A 55 -21.77 19.53 -13.57
CA PRO A 55 -20.75 18.49 -13.66
C PRO A 55 -21.43 17.23 -14.19
N PRO A 56 -20.80 16.52 -15.14
CA PRO A 56 -21.37 15.29 -15.66
C PRO A 56 -21.72 14.40 -14.47
N PRO A 57 -22.87 13.70 -14.51
CA PRO A 57 -23.30 12.86 -13.41
C PRO A 57 -22.14 11.99 -12.96
N VAL A 58 -21.74 12.11 -11.69
CA VAL A 58 -20.69 11.28 -11.11
C VAL A 58 -21.05 9.84 -11.46
N ALA A 59 -20.13 9.13 -12.11
CA ALA A 59 -20.34 7.73 -12.46
C ALA A 59 -20.41 6.93 -11.16
N THR A 60 -21.63 6.74 -10.64
CA THR A 60 -21.88 6.11 -9.34
C THR A 60 -21.29 4.70 -9.27
N GLU A 61 -21.20 4.02 -10.42
CA GLU A 61 -20.56 2.72 -10.53
C GLU A 61 -19.03 2.81 -10.42
N GLU A 62 -18.37 3.82 -11.01
CA GLU A 62 -16.94 4.06 -10.80
C GLU A 62 -16.63 4.38 -9.34
N LEU A 63 -17.50 5.14 -8.66
CA LEU A 63 -17.37 5.42 -7.23
C LEU A 63 -17.50 4.16 -6.37
N LYS A 64 -18.45 3.28 -6.71
CA LYS A 64 -18.62 1.98 -6.04
C LYS A 64 -17.38 1.10 -6.24
N HIS A 65 -16.90 0.97 -7.47
CA HIS A 65 -15.69 0.21 -7.77
C HIS A 65 -14.44 0.78 -7.09
N PHE A 66 -14.31 2.11 -7.03
CA PHE A 66 -13.22 2.75 -6.33
C PHE A 66 -13.23 2.42 -4.84
N LYS A 67 -14.40 2.48 -4.19
CA LYS A 67 -14.56 2.09 -2.78
C LYS A 67 -14.20 0.63 -2.53
N GLU A 68 -14.60 -0.28 -3.42
CA GLU A 68 -14.27 -1.71 -3.33
C GLU A 68 -12.76 -1.94 -3.48
N SER A 69 -12.13 -1.29 -4.45
CA SER A 69 -10.67 -1.31 -4.66
C SER A 69 -9.91 -0.80 -3.43
N VAL A 70 -10.40 0.29 -2.84
CA VAL A 70 -9.87 0.88 -1.60
C VAL A 70 -9.88 -0.15 -0.47
N GLN A 71 -11.00 -0.84 -0.27
CA GLN A 71 -11.20 -1.83 0.79
C GLN A 71 -10.32 -3.06 0.59
N ASP A 72 -10.23 -3.57 -0.64
CA ASP A 72 -9.36 -4.70 -0.98
C ASP A 72 -7.88 -4.37 -0.75
N ALA A 73 -7.42 -3.20 -1.20
CA ALA A 73 -6.05 -2.75 -0.97
C ALA A 73 -5.73 -2.65 0.53
N CYS A 74 -6.66 -2.15 1.35
CA CYS A 74 -6.51 -2.09 2.81
C CYS A 74 -6.43 -3.50 3.43
N LYS A 75 -7.25 -4.45 2.97
CA LYS A 75 -7.20 -5.84 3.40
C LYS A 75 -5.84 -6.47 3.09
N LYS A 76 -5.39 -6.36 1.84
CA LYS A 76 -4.07 -6.85 1.40
C LYS A 76 -2.92 -6.22 2.18
N ALA A 77 -3.01 -4.92 2.49
CA ALA A 77 -2.00 -4.23 3.29
C ALA A 77 -1.91 -4.79 4.72
N ARG A 78 -3.05 -5.07 5.36
CA ARG A 78 -3.09 -5.73 6.68
C ARG A 78 -2.49 -7.12 6.65
N ASP A 79 -2.80 -7.90 5.63
CA ASP A 79 -2.27 -9.26 5.49
C ASP A 79 -0.74 -9.24 5.33
N ARG A 80 -0.21 -8.33 4.50
CA ARG A 80 1.24 -8.10 4.39
C ARG A 80 1.87 -7.63 5.70
N ALA A 81 1.22 -6.75 6.45
CA ALA A 81 1.71 -6.30 7.75
C ALA A 81 1.81 -7.45 8.77
N LYS A 82 0.86 -8.40 8.74
CA LYS A 82 0.92 -9.62 9.55
C LYS A 82 2.10 -10.49 9.15
N MET A 83 2.28 -10.76 7.85
CA MET A 83 3.42 -11.52 7.34
C MET A 83 4.76 -10.90 7.74
N LEU A 84 4.89 -9.58 7.64
CA LEU A 84 6.09 -8.85 8.05
C LEU A 84 6.37 -9.03 9.55
N ARG A 85 5.35 -8.92 10.39
CA ARG A 85 5.48 -9.13 11.84
C ARG A 85 5.97 -10.55 12.15
N ASP A 86 5.39 -11.56 11.51
CA ASP A 86 5.78 -12.96 11.72
C ASP A 86 7.23 -13.21 11.26
N SER A 87 7.65 -12.60 10.14
CA SER A 87 9.03 -12.66 9.66
C SER A 87 10.02 -11.97 10.61
N LEU A 88 9.66 -10.81 11.17
CA LEU A 88 10.48 -10.11 12.16
C LEU A 88 10.63 -10.92 13.46
N PHE A 89 9.56 -11.55 13.92
CA PHE A 89 9.60 -12.43 15.10
C PHE A 89 10.56 -13.61 14.89
N LYS A 90 10.46 -14.29 13.74
CA LYS A 90 11.38 -15.37 13.38
C LYS A 90 12.84 -14.90 13.28
N LEU A 91 13.07 -13.70 12.75
CA LEU A 91 14.41 -13.10 12.67
C LEU A 91 14.99 -12.82 14.06
N ASP A 92 14.17 -12.33 14.99
CA ASP A 92 14.59 -12.09 16.37
C ASP A 92 15.00 -13.40 17.07
N LYS A 93 14.18 -14.46 16.92
CA LYS A 93 14.50 -15.81 17.43
C LYS A 93 15.78 -16.37 16.83
N TYR A 94 15.99 -16.15 15.54
CA TYR A 94 17.22 -16.54 14.84
C TYR A 94 18.45 -15.83 15.42
N ARG A 95 18.34 -14.52 15.66
CA ARG A 95 19.41 -13.73 16.30
C ARG A 95 19.73 -14.24 17.70
N GLU A 96 18.71 -14.54 18.50
CA GLU A 96 18.87 -15.10 19.84
C GLU A 96 19.65 -16.42 19.80
N ALA A 97 19.25 -17.35 18.92
CA ALA A 97 19.92 -18.65 18.75
C ALA A 97 21.40 -18.49 18.36
N LEU A 98 21.71 -17.60 17.42
CA LEU A 98 23.09 -17.28 17.04
C LEU A 98 23.90 -16.68 18.20
N SER A 99 23.29 -15.79 18.98
CA SER A 99 23.96 -15.13 20.11
C SER A 99 24.23 -16.07 21.29
N SER A 100 23.34 -17.05 21.52
CA SER A 100 23.52 -18.08 22.54
C SER A 100 24.74 -18.95 22.25
N LYS A 101 24.98 -19.27 20.98
CA LYS A 101 26.17 -20.04 20.56
C LYS A 101 27.47 -19.30 20.89
N LYS A 102 27.52 -17.99 20.65
CA LYS A 102 28.70 -17.14 20.93
C LYS A 102 29.04 -17.04 22.43
N ARG A 103 28.09 -17.30 23.33
CA ARG A 103 28.31 -17.30 24.79
C ARG A 103 28.68 -18.67 25.36
N GLN A 104 28.47 -19.75 24.60
CA GLN A 104 28.80 -21.13 25.00
C GLN A 104 30.13 -21.61 24.39
N GLU A 105 30.77 -20.80 23.54
CA GLU A 105 32.15 -20.97 23.06
C GLU A 105 33.15 -20.20 23.94
#